data_AF-A0A8S3KMU3-F1
#
_entry.id   AF-A0A8S3KMU3-F1
#
_cell.length_a   1.000
_cell.length_b   1.000
_cell.length_c   1.000
_cell.angle_alpha   90.00
_cell.angle_beta   90.00
_cell.angle_gamma   90.00
#
_symmetry.space_group_name_H-M   'P 1'
#
loop_
_entity.id
_entity.type
_entity.pdbx_description
1 polymer ?
#
loop_
_entity_poly.entity_id
_entity_poly.type
_entity_poly.pdbx_seq_one_letter_code
_entity_poly.pdbx_strand_id
1 'polypeptide(L)' 'MSAAGFQYTGDGDTAYCKDCGLEVSNLTLDMNPFTIHSQRRSDCPFVCSIKASSSGNIPASSSPP' A
#
# COMPACT_ATOMS: atom_id res chain seq x y z
N MET A 1 14.51 8.89 0.45
CA MET A 1 13.09 9.19 0.15
C MET A 1 12.27 7.93 0.32
N SER A 2 11.40 7.87 1.34
CA SER A 2 10.42 6.79 1.49
C SER A 2 9.09 7.33 1.01
N ALA A 3 8.61 6.85 -0.14
CA ALA A 3 7.30 7.22 -0.64
C ALA A 3 6.24 6.51 0.22
N ALA A 4 5.70 7.25 1.18
CA ALA A 4 4.41 7.05 1.82
C ALA A 4 4.14 5.77 2.64
N GLY A 5 4.91 4.69 2.62
CA GLY A 5 4.59 3.49 3.43
C GLY A 5 5.22 2.20 2.95
N PHE A 6 5.86 2.24 1.78
CA PHE A 6 6.67 1.16 1.26
C PHE A 6 8.16 1.43 1.44
N GLN A 7 8.89 0.40 1.85
CA GLN A 7 10.33 0.32 1.88
C GLN A 7 10.81 -0.51 0.70
N TYR A 8 11.68 0.04 -0.15
CA TYR A 8 12.34 -0.76 -1.18
C TYR A 8 13.56 -1.45 -0.59
N THR A 9 13.67 -2.77 -0.73
CA THR A 9 14.72 -3.57 -0.09
C THR A 9 15.94 -3.68 -1.01
N GLY A 10 16.66 -2.59 -1.27
CA GLY A 10 18.02 -2.60 -1.84
C GLY A 10 18.20 -3.06 -3.31
N ASP A 11 17.48 -4.08 -3.75
CA ASP A 11 17.51 -4.69 -5.09
C ASP A 11 16.63 -3.95 -6.12
N GLY A 12 16.03 -2.80 -5.74
CA GLY A 12 15.22 -1.96 -6.64
C GLY A 12 13.81 -2.50 -6.93
N ASP A 13 13.65 -3.82 -7.06
CA ASP A 13 12.40 -4.47 -7.53
C ASP A 13 11.58 -5.13 -6.43
N THR A 14 11.90 -4.86 -5.16
CA THR A 14 11.17 -5.41 -4.01
C THR A 14 10.64 -4.28 -3.14
N ALA A 15 9.32 -4.26 -2.94
CA ALA A 15 8.62 -3.30 -2.09
C ALA A 15 7.99 -4.01 -0.88
N TYR A 16 8.35 -3.54 0.32
CA TYR A 16 7.84 -4.03 1.59
C TYR A 16 6.93 -2.99 2.24
N CYS A 17 5.70 -3.36 2.58
CA CYS A 17 4.82 -2.51 3.37
C CYS A 17 5.04 -2.73 4.87
N LYS A 18 5.34 -1.65 5.59
CA LYS A 18 5.59 -1.72 7.03
C LYS A 18 4.31 -1.86 7.86
N ASP A 19 3.17 -1.42 7.33
CA ASP A 19 1.89 -1.40 8.03
C ASP A 19 1.23 -2.79 8.09
N CYS A 20 1.26 -3.55 6.98
CA CYS A 20 0.65 -4.87 6.90
C CYS A 20 1.67 -6.02 6.84
N GLY A 21 2.96 -5.71 6.66
CA GLY A 21 4.01 -6.70 6.46
C GLY A 21 4.00 -7.38 5.09
N LEU A 22 3.26 -6.85 4.10
CA LEU A 22 3.26 -7.42 2.75
C LEU A 22 4.59 -7.10 2.06
N GLU A 23 5.31 -8.15 1.67
CA GLU A 23 6.45 -8.07 0.79
C GLU A 23 6.04 -8.43 -0.65
N VAL A 24 6.41 -7.57 -1.59
CA VAL A 24 6.18 -7.75 -3.01
C VAL A 24 7.52 -7.73 -3.72
N SER A 25 8.00 -8.92 -4.07
CA SER A 25 9.22 -9.13 -4.86
C SER A 25 8.87 -9.43 -6.33
N ASN A 26 9.85 -9.29 -7.22
CA ASN A 26 9.70 -9.52 -8.66
C ASN A 26 8.75 -8.52 -9.34
N LEU A 27 8.81 -7.25 -8.92
CA LEU A 27 8.16 -6.15 -9.63
C LEU A 27 8.80 -6.00 -11.00
N THR A 28 7.99 -6.01 -12.06
CA THR A 28 8.47 -5.67 -13.40
C THR A 28 8.25 -4.18 -13.66
N LEU A 29 8.96 -3.61 -14.65
CA LEU A 29 8.81 -2.21 -15.05
C LEU A 29 7.37 -1.81 -15.41
N ASP A 30 6.56 -2.79 -15.82
CA ASP A 30 5.14 -2.61 -16.15
C ASP A 30 4.23 -2.69 -14.90
N MET A 31 4.73 -3.23 -13.79
CA MET A 31 3.94 -3.55 -12.61
C MET A 31 4.15 -2.55 -11.48
N ASN A 32 3.05 -1.88 -11.09
CA ASN A 32 3.08 -0.97 -9.96
C ASN A 32 3.00 -1.76 -8.63
N PRO A 33 3.92 -1.53 -7.67
CA PRO A 33 3.88 -2.19 -6.36
C PRO A 33 2.58 -1.91 -5.62
N PHE A 34 2.03 -0.71 -5.79
CA PHE A 34 0.73 -0.36 -5.22
C PHE A 34 -0.41 -1.21 -5.78
N THR A 35 -0.41 -1.53 -7.08
CA THR A 35 -1.45 -2.37 -7.70
C THR A 35 -1.42 -3.79 -7.14
N ILE A 36 -0.22 -4.38 -7.03
CA ILE A 36 -0.06 -5.72 -6.45
C ILE A 36 -0.44 -5.70 -4.98
N HIS A 37 -0.01 -4.68 -4.24
CA HIS A 37 -0.37 -4.52 -2.83
C HIS A 37 -1.91 -4.43 -2.68
N SER A 38 -2.57 -3.63 -3.50
CA SER A 38 -4.03 -3.49 -3.50
C SER A 38 -4.77 -4.80 -3.84
N GLN A 39 -4.22 -5.63 -4.72
CA GLN A 39 -4.81 -6.93 -5.07
C GLN A 39 -4.54 -8.01 -4.02
N ARG A 40 -3.30 -8.09 -3.51
CA ARG A 40 -2.87 -9.12 -2.53
C ARG A 40 -3.36 -8.81 -1.12
N ARG A 41 -3.34 -7.54 -0.72
CA ARG A 41 -3.75 -7.02 0.59
C ARG A 41 -4.60 -5.77 0.40
N SER A 42 -5.82 -6.00 -0.07
CA SER A 42 -6.88 -4.98 -0.11
C SER A 42 -7.27 -4.45 1.28
N ASP A 43 -7.02 -5.23 2.33
CA ASP A 43 -7.32 -4.92 3.73
C ASP A 43 -6.22 -4.10 4.44
N CYS A 44 -5.12 -3.79 3.75
CA CYS A 44 -4.05 -3.00 4.35
C CYS A 44 -4.53 -1.57 4.65
N PRO A 45 -4.33 -1.04 5.87
CA PRO A 45 -4.76 0.32 6.22
C PRO A 45 -4.10 1.38 5.34
N PHE A 46 -2.85 1.17 4.93
CA PHE A 46 -2.16 2.03 4.00
C PHE A 46 -2.82 2.04 2.60
N VAL A 47 -3.13 0.86 2.04
CA VAL A 47 -3.85 0.74 0.75
C VAL A 47 -5.24 1.36 0.84
N CYS A 48 -5.95 1.09 1.94
CA CYS A 48 -7.28 1.63 2.20
C CYS A 48 -7.24 3.16 2.25
N SER A 49 -6.27 3.73 2.97
CA SER A 49 -6.06 5.19 3.06
C SER A 49 -5.78 5.81 1.69
N ILE A 50 -4.99 5.17 0.83
CA ILE A 50 -4.74 5.68 -0.53
C ILE A 50 -5.98 5.55 -1.43
N LYS A 51 -6.69 4.41 -1.40
CA LYS A 51 -7.96 4.25 -2.14
C LYS A 51 -9.01 5.27 -1.73
N ALA A 52 -9.11 5.53 -0.42
CA ALA A 52 -9.99 6.55 0.15
C ALA A 52 -9.55 7.97 -0.24
N SER A 53 -8.25 8.22 -0.38
CA SER A 53 -7.75 9.52 -0.86
C SER A 53 -8.05 9.77 -2.34
N SER A 54 -8.05 8.73 -3.18
CA SER A 54 -8.40 8.84 -4.61
C SER A 54 -9.91 8.93 -4.88
N SER A 55 -10.74 8.54 -3.92
CA SER A 55 -12.19 8.58 -4.04
C SER A 55 -12.71 9.51 -2.95
N GLY A 56 -12.92 10.80 -3.27
CA GLY A 56 -13.28 11.87 -2.33
C GLY A 56 -14.61 11.69 -1.58
N ASN A 57 -14.74 10.64 -0.78
CA ASN A 57 -15.77 10.43 0.23
C ASN A 57 -15.28 9.32 1.16
N ILE A 58 -14.95 9.62 2.42
CA ILE A 58 -15.43 8.90 3.63
C ILE A 58 -15.14 9.82 4.84
N PRO A 59 -16.16 10.35 5.54
CA PRO A 59 -15.99 10.79 6.93
C PRO A 59 -16.03 9.54 7.83
N ALA A 60 -14.88 9.00 8.20
CA ALA A 60 -14.78 7.89 9.15
C ALA A 60 -14.23 8.38 10.50
N SER A 61 -14.99 9.25 11.17
CA SER A 61 -15.01 9.28 12.63
C SER A 61 -16.25 8.51 13.07
N SER A 62 -16.17 7.18 13.01
CA SER A 62 -17.10 6.32 13.72
C SER A 62 -16.29 5.59 14.77
N SER A 63 -16.02 6.30 15.87
CA SER A 63 -15.50 5.72 17.11
C SER A 63 -16.61 4.83 17.72
N PRO A 64 -16.41 3.53 17.92
CA PRO A 64 -17.24 2.75 18.84
C PRO A 64 -16.65 2.81 20.28
N PRO A 65 -17.44 2.40 21.30
CA PRO A 65 -17.78 3.17 22.50
C PRO A 65 -16.66 3.44 23.51
#